data_AF-A0A925A7R4-F1
#
_entry.id   AF-A0A925A7R4-F1
#
_cell.length_a   1.000
_cell.length_b   1.000
_cell.length_c   1.000
_cell.angle_alpha   90.00
_cell.angle_beta   90.00
_cell.angle_gamma   90.00
#
_symmetry.space_group_name_H-M   'P 1'
#
loop_
_entity.id
_entity.type
_entity.pdbx_description
1 polymer ?
#
loop_
_entity_poly.entity_id
_entity_poly.type
_entity_poly.pdbx_seq_one_letter_code
_entity_poly.pdbx_strand_id
1 'polypeptide(L)'
;MLIITLIACTAMLASCGAPTTQEANALPDDELGAYGAVVAVGENWQLLGDPASNALSVYMDDGTEASGTWVRPYYVQGRISASDIQVILENVRCEQDNIPYPMSATVTFPGHTLRGCAAMRWDSELSTLIEEIDVCIAAKPSLRTITYAGELPDGSVLVRVRDGDDMQDCRVEGGRATQAPRGESLAVATDNTAVLLRARPGETENPGGECYEAPEASVHGQYTSEMVGWMLDPLGC
;
A
#
# COMPACT_ATOMS: atom_id res chain seq x y z
N MET A 1 -34.64 -31.16 77.45
CA MET A 1 -35.21 -30.85 76.12
C MET A 1 -34.23 -29.95 75.40
N LEU A 2 -33.44 -30.52 74.49
CA LEU A 2 -32.36 -29.83 73.78
C LEU A 2 -32.84 -29.63 72.34
N ILE A 3 -33.00 -28.37 71.91
CA ILE A 3 -33.41 -28.01 70.55
C ILE A 3 -32.14 -27.90 69.71
N ILE A 4 -31.91 -28.87 68.82
CA ILE A 4 -30.83 -28.86 67.84
C ILE A 4 -31.36 -28.12 66.60
N THR A 5 -30.80 -26.94 66.33
CA THR A 5 -31.12 -26.14 65.14
C THR A 5 -30.12 -26.50 64.04
N LEU A 6 -30.58 -27.14 62.97
CA LEU A 6 -29.80 -27.38 61.75
C LEU A 6 -29.66 -26.07 60.96
N ILE A 7 -28.43 -25.57 60.85
CA ILE A 7 -28.09 -24.50 59.90
C ILE A 7 -27.71 -25.16 58.58
N ALA A 8 -28.58 -25.03 57.58
CA ALA A 8 -28.31 -25.42 56.21
C ALA A 8 -27.33 -24.41 55.57
N CYS A 9 -26.12 -24.88 55.27
CA CYS A 9 -25.10 -24.09 54.59
C CYS A 9 -25.32 -24.22 53.07
N THR A 10 -25.91 -23.19 52.47
CA THR A 10 -26.13 -23.11 51.02
C THR A 10 -24.83 -22.70 50.33
N ALA A 11 -24.19 -23.63 49.62
CA ALA A 11 -23.03 -23.34 48.79
C ALA A 11 -23.47 -22.57 47.54
N MET A 12 -23.10 -21.29 47.44
CA MET A 12 -23.20 -20.53 46.20
C MET A 12 -22.02 -20.90 45.29
N LEU A 13 -22.30 -21.65 44.22
CA LEU A 13 -21.38 -21.88 43.12
C LEU A 13 -21.26 -20.57 42.32
N ALA A 14 -20.16 -19.84 42.52
CA ALA A 14 -19.78 -18.76 41.62
C ALA A 14 -19.32 -19.39 40.30
N SER A 15 -20.13 -19.30 39.25
CA SER A 15 -19.69 -19.68 37.90
C SER A 15 -18.75 -18.58 37.39
N CYS A 16 -17.46 -18.90 37.26
CA CYS A 16 -16.55 -18.12 36.43
C CYS A 16 -17.07 -18.17 34.99
N GLY A 17 -17.80 -17.14 34.55
CA GLY A 17 -18.05 -16.90 33.14
C GLY A 17 -16.71 -16.59 32.50
N ALA A 18 -16.19 -17.52 31.70
CA ALA A 18 -15.08 -17.24 30.81
C ALA A 18 -15.50 -16.05 29.92
N PRO A 19 -14.61 -15.06 29.68
CA PRO A 19 -14.90 -14.06 28.67
C PRO A 19 -15.11 -14.79 27.35
N THR A 20 -16.31 -14.68 26.79
CA THR A 20 -16.58 -15.02 25.40
C THR A 20 -15.57 -14.24 24.57
N THR A 21 -14.60 -14.95 24.01
CA THR A 21 -13.80 -14.47 22.89
C THR A 21 -14.82 -14.04 21.84
N GLN A 22 -15.01 -12.73 21.73
CA GLN A 22 -15.81 -12.15 20.67
C GLN A 22 -15.08 -12.56 19.39
N GLU A 23 -15.62 -13.56 18.70
CA GLU A 23 -15.20 -13.93 17.35
C GLU A 23 -15.26 -12.63 16.55
N ALA A 24 -14.09 -12.05 16.30
CA ALA A 24 -13.98 -10.91 15.42
C ALA A 24 -14.50 -11.40 14.08
N ASN A 25 -15.68 -10.92 13.69
CA ASN A 25 -16.29 -11.23 12.41
C ASN A 25 -15.23 -10.95 11.34
N ALA A 26 -14.69 -12.01 10.75
CA ALA A 26 -13.81 -11.88 9.62
C ALA A 26 -14.64 -11.23 8.50
N LEU A 27 -14.16 -10.11 7.97
CA LEU A 27 -14.70 -9.55 6.75
C LEU A 27 -14.50 -10.56 5.61
N PRO A 28 -15.39 -10.57 4.61
CA PRO A 28 -15.23 -11.45 3.46
C PRO A 28 -13.87 -11.20 2.77
N ASP A 29 -13.31 -12.26 2.17
CA ASP A 29 -11.94 -12.30 1.62
C ASP A 29 -11.62 -11.23 0.56
N ASP A 30 -12.66 -10.59 0.02
CA ASP A 30 -12.61 -9.50 -0.96
C ASP A 30 -12.22 -8.15 -0.36
N GLU A 31 -12.61 -7.84 0.89
CA GLU A 31 -12.14 -6.62 1.59
C GLU A 31 -10.73 -6.77 2.16
N LEU A 32 -10.29 -8.01 2.38
CA LEU A 32 -8.95 -8.34 2.89
C LEU A 32 -7.84 -8.12 1.84
N GLY A 33 -8.17 -7.93 0.56
CA GLY A 33 -7.24 -7.59 -0.52
C GLY A 33 -6.87 -6.11 -0.59
N ALA A 34 -7.54 -5.24 0.17
CA ALA A 34 -7.46 -3.78 0.01
C ALA A 34 -6.13 -3.15 0.41
N TYR A 35 -5.32 -3.80 1.25
CA TYR A 35 -3.99 -3.30 1.55
C TYR A 35 -2.97 -3.96 0.63
N GLY A 36 -2.76 -3.35 -0.54
CA GLY A 36 -1.61 -3.63 -1.41
C GLY A 36 -0.27 -3.27 -0.77
N ALA A 37 0.75 -2.99 -1.59
CA ALA A 37 2.04 -2.56 -1.06
C ALA A 37 1.91 -1.25 -0.25
N VAL A 38 2.64 -1.15 0.86
CA VAL A 38 2.60 0.01 1.78
C VAL A 38 3.96 0.66 1.81
N VAL A 39 3.97 1.99 1.80
CA VAL A 39 5.15 2.80 2.06
C VAL A 39 4.88 3.64 3.30
N ALA A 40 5.81 3.63 4.25
CA ALA A 40 5.80 4.56 5.38
C ALA A 40 7.15 5.26 5.52
N VAL A 41 7.12 6.52 5.97
CA VAL A 41 8.29 7.38 6.10
C VAL A 41 8.23 8.19 7.38
N GLY A 42 9.37 8.50 7.96
CA GLY A 42 9.51 9.51 9.01
C GLY A 42 10.90 10.13 8.97
N GLU A 43 11.23 10.95 9.97
CA GLU A 43 12.40 11.86 9.93
C GLU A 43 13.73 11.22 9.50
N ASN A 44 14.00 9.97 9.90
CA ASN A 44 15.26 9.27 9.59
C ASN A 44 15.02 7.79 9.26
N TRP A 45 13.83 7.45 8.75
CA TRP A 45 13.46 6.07 8.48
C TRP A 45 12.43 5.92 7.37
N GLN A 46 12.47 4.78 6.69
CA GLN A 46 11.49 4.36 5.70
C GLN A 46 11.10 2.90 5.92
N LEU A 47 9.88 2.56 5.54
CA LEU A 47 9.36 1.20 5.50
C LEU A 47 8.75 0.94 4.13
N LEU A 48 9.08 -0.24 3.60
CA LEU A 48 8.47 -0.80 2.40
C LEU A 48 7.87 -2.15 2.75
N GLY A 49 6.57 -2.29 2.54
CA GLY A 49 5.87 -3.57 2.62
C GLY A 49 5.32 -3.95 1.26
N ASP A 50 5.70 -5.12 0.75
CA ASP A 50 5.27 -5.61 -0.55
C ASP A 50 4.68 -7.03 -0.41
N PRO A 51 3.35 -7.19 -0.61
CA PRO A 51 2.71 -8.49 -0.56
C PRO A 51 3.16 -9.43 -1.69
N ALA A 52 3.55 -8.90 -2.86
CA ALA A 52 3.93 -9.72 -4.00
C ALA A 52 5.27 -10.44 -3.77
N SER A 53 6.23 -9.76 -3.16
CA SER A 53 7.50 -10.37 -2.72
C SER A 53 7.40 -10.98 -1.31
N ASN A 54 6.23 -10.91 -0.67
CA ASN A 54 6.00 -11.34 0.70
C ASN A 54 7.01 -10.75 1.70
N ALA A 55 7.39 -9.48 1.54
CA ALA A 55 8.46 -8.84 2.27
C ALA A 55 8.00 -7.56 2.99
N LEU A 56 8.58 -7.30 4.16
CA LEU A 56 8.48 -6.05 4.88
C LEU A 56 9.87 -5.64 5.33
N SER A 57 10.30 -4.44 4.95
CA SER A 57 11.64 -3.92 5.27
C SER A 57 11.54 -2.53 5.87
N VAL A 58 12.38 -2.26 6.88
CA VAL A 58 12.57 -0.96 7.52
C VAL A 58 14.02 -0.58 7.38
N TYR A 59 14.29 0.64 6.94
CA TYR A 59 15.62 1.21 6.79
C TYR A 59 15.70 2.50 7.59
N MET A 60 16.81 2.72 8.28
CA MET A 60 17.11 3.94 9.03
C MET A 60 18.41 4.57 8.53
N ASP A 61 18.53 5.89 8.66
CA ASP A 61 19.71 6.63 8.16
C ASP A 61 21.01 6.30 8.91
N ASP A 62 20.91 5.72 10.10
CA ASP A 62 22.05 5.23 10.88
C ASP A 62 22.57 3.86 10.39
N GLY A 63 21.96 3.30 9.34
CA GLY A 63 22.28 2.00 8.76
C GLY A 63 21.57 0.83 9.45
N THR A 64 20.69 1.09 10.42
CA THR A 64 19.86 0.04 11.03
C THR A 64 18.82 -0.43 10.03
N GLU A 65 18.73 -1.75 9.86
CA GLU A 65 17.75 -2.40 9.00
C GLU A 65 16.99 -3.48 9.79
N ALA A 66 15.70 -3.61 9.50
CA ALA A 66 14.89 -4.73 9.97
C ALA A 66 14.05 -5.27 8.82
N SER A 67 14.00 -6.59 8.66
CA SER A 67 13.20 -7.24 7.63
C SER A 67 12.34 -8.35 8.23
N GLY A 68 11.14 -8.54 7.68
CA GLY A 68 10.20 -9.58 8.05
C GLY A 68 9.40 -10.07 6.85
N THR A 69 8.64 -11.13 7.07
CA THR A 69 7.69 -11.62 6.07
C THR A 69 6.45 -10.75 6.11
N TRP A 70 5.99 -10.26 4.97
CA TRP A 70 4.72 -9.55 4.90
C TRP A 70 3.61 -10.43 5.45
N VAL A 71 2.82 -9.90 6.37
CA VAL A 71 1.63 -10.58 6.88
C VAL A 71 0.47 -9.66 6.63
N ARG A 72 -0.56 -10.22 5.98
CA ARG A 72 -1.77 -9.48 5.65
C ARG A 72 -2.38 -8.87 6.93
N PRO A 73 -2.70 -7.56 6.96
CA PRO A 73 -3.28 -6.92 8.13
C PRO A 73 -4.60 -7.58 8.58
N TYR A 74 -4.84 -7.60 9.90
CA TYR A 74 -6.10 -8.07 10.48
C TYR A 74 -6.89 -6.89 11.07
N TYR A 75 -8.18 -6.83 10.71
CA TYR A 75 -8.92 -5.60 10.44
C TYR A 75 -9.64 -4.98 11.64
N VAL A 76 -8.94 -4.65 12.72
CA VAL A 76 -9.61 -3.89 13.80
C VAL A 76 -9.22 -2.41 13.83
N GLN A 77 -8.00 -2.03 13.39
CA GLN A 77 -7.54 -0.63 13.34
C GLN A 77 -6.36 -0.41 12.35
N GLY A 78 -6.39 -1.00 11.15
CA GLY A 78 -5.28 -0.86 10.17
C GLY A 78 -3.94 -1.43 10.65
N ARG A 79 -3.95 -2.43 11.54
CA ARG A 79 -2.74 -3.04 12.09
C ARG A 79 -2.23 -4.16 11.17
N ILE A 80 -1.04 -3.95 10.62
CA ILE A 80 -0.21 -4.95 9.97
C ILE A 80 0.76 -5.50 11.03
N SER A 81 0.95 -6.82 11.11
CA SER A 81 1.91 -7.40 12.07
C SER A 81 2.66 -8.55 11.44
N ALA A 82 3.95 -8.36 11.23
CA ALA A 82 4.83 -9.20 10.43
C ALA A 82 6.05 -9.62 11.27
N SER A 83 6.01 -10.83 11.83
CA SER A 83 7.06 -11.36 12.72
C SER A 83 7.36 -10.39 13.88
N ASP A 84 8.62 -9.91 13.97
CA ASP A 84 9.09 -8.97 14.99
C ASP A 84 8.82 -7.51 14.64
N ILE A 85 8.31 -7.23 13.43
CA ILE A 85 7.93 -5.88 12.98
C ILE A 85 6.41 -5.74 13.10
N GLN A 86 5.97 -4.78 13.91
CA GLN A 86 4.57 -4.40 14.02
C GLN A 86 4.37 -3.03 13.39
N VAL A 87 3.41 -2.93 12.48
CA VAL A 87 3.07 -1.70 11.78
C VAL A 87 1.61 -1.38 12.06
N ILE A 88 1.35 -0.28 12.77
CA ILE A 88 -0.01 0.21 13.00
C ILE A 88 -0.23 1.36 12.02
N LEU A 89 -1.15 1.18 11.08
CA LEU A 89 -1.61 2.24 10.18
C LEU A 89 -2.93 2.80 10.71
N GLU A 90 -3.00 4.12 10.85
CA GLU A 90 -4.22 4.80 11.24
C GLU A 90 -4.67 5.72 10.11
N ASN A 91 -5.97 5.76 9.81
CA ASN A 91 -6.55 6.66 8.79
C ASN A 91 -6.62 8.11 9.32
N VAL A 92 -5.46 8.64 9.66
CA VAL A 92 -5.20 9.98 10.16
C VAL A 92 -4.20 10.61 9.21
N ARG A 93 -4.63 11.66 8.51
CA ARG A 93 -3.75 12.40 7.61
C ARG A 93 -2.56 12.96 8.37
N CYS A 94 -1.40 12.92 7.73
CA CYS A 94 -0.19 13.56 8.25
C CYS A 94 0.65 14.09 7.08
N GLU A 95 1.74 14.75 7.42
CA GLU A 95 2.62 15.39 6.45
C GLU A 95 4.08 15.07 6.82
N GLN A 96 4.88 14.69 5.82
CA GLN A 96 6.32 14.49 5.95
C GLN A 96 6.98 15.26 4.80
N ASP A 97 7.91 16.16 5.11
CA ASP A 97 8.62 16.99 4.13
C ASP A 97 7.71 17.79 3.16
N ASN A 98 6.59 18.31 3.68
CA ASN A 98 5.53 18.99 2.90
C ASN A 98 4.79 18.07 1.91
N ILE A 99 4.94 16.75 2.04
CA ILE A 99 4.20 15.76 1.26
C ILE A 99 3.02 15.27 2.10
N PRO A 100 1.76 15.43 1.62
CA PRO A 100 0.59 14.95 2.35
C PRO A 100 0.45 13.44 2.20
N TYR A 101 0.23 12.76 3.32
CA TYR A 101 -0.06 11.33 3.38
C TYR A 101 -1.48 11.10 3.93
N PRO A 102 -2.21 10.08 3.43
CA PRO A 102 -3.55 9.78 3.90
C PRO A 102 -3.58 9.13 5.29
N MET A 103 -2.48 8.50 5.72
CA MET A 103 -2.41 7.72 6.95
C MET A 103 -1.18 8.07 7.78
N SER A 104 -1.25 7.84 9.09
CA SER A 104 -0.09 7.82 9.98
C SER A 104 0.34 6.37 10.22
N ALA A 105 1.63 6.17 10.49
CA ALA A 105 2.20 4.88 10.82
C ALA A 105 2.93 4.90 12.15
N THR A 106 2.77 3.82 12.92
CA THR A 106 3.66 3.46 14.03
C THR A 106 4.32 2.12 13.74
N VAL A 107 5.64 2.10 13.66
CA VAL A 107 6.44 0.90 13.37
C VAL A 107 7.23 0.51 14.60
N THR A 108 7.10 -0.74 15.06
CA THR A 108 7.80 -1.27 16.23
C THR A 108 8.59 -2.50 15.83
N PHE A 109 9.86 -2.57 16.22
CA PHE A 109 10.76 -3.73 16.06
C PHE A 109 11.81 -3.70 17.18
N PRO A 110 12.66 -4.73 17.36
CA PRO A 110 13.50 -4.87 18.56
C PRO A 110 14.32 -3.61 18.89
N GLY A 111 13.95 -2.93 19.98
CA GLY A 111 14.64 -1.72 20.46
C GLY A 111 14.14 -0.39 19.88
N HIS A 112 13.19 -0.40 18.94
CA HIS A 112 12.74 0.79 18.22
C HIS A 112 11.21 0.93 18.20
N THR A 113 10.75 2.17 18.28
CA THR A 113 9.37 2.55 18.01
C THR A 113 9.39 3.84 17.22
N LEU A 114 9.02 3.75 15.95
CA LEU A 114 9.09 4.81 14.98
C LEU A 114 7.68 5.32 14.69
N ARG A 115 7.55 6.62 14.48
CA ARG A 115 6.30 7.27 14.06
C ARG A 115 6.54 8.05 12.79
N GLY A 116 5.53 8.09 11.94
CA GLY A 116 5.64 8.75 10.65
C GLY A 116 4.33 8.71 9.86
N CYS A 117 4.47 8.87 8.55
CA CYS A 117 3.39 8.93 7.59
C CYS A 117 3.38 7.72 6.67
N ALA A 118 2.22 7.34 6.19
CA ALA A 118 2.06 6.18 5.32
C ALA A 118 1.04 6.39 4.21
N ALA A 119 1.26 5.67 3.13
CA ALA A 119 0.38 5.60 1.98
C ALA A 119 0.44 4.20 1.37
N MET A 120 -0.62 3.83 0.66
CA MET A 120 -0.58 2.69 -0.23
C MET A 120 0.28 3.05 -1.44
N ARG A 121 1.11 2.10 -1.90
CA ARG A 121 1.86 2.22 -3.15
C ARG A 121 0.84 2.33 -4.29
N TRP A 122 1.03 3.28 -5.19
CA TRP A 122 0.01 3.66 -6.16
C TRP A 122 -0.42 2.52 -7.10
N ASP A 123 0.47 1.56 -7.36
CA ASP A 123 0.24 0.38 -8.18
C ASP A 123 -0.68 -0.66 -7.51
N SER A 124 -1.02 -0.50 -6.22
CA SER A 124 -2.06 -1.34 -5.59
C SER A 124 -3.43 -1.15 -6.25
N GLU A 125 -3.68 0.03 -6.82
CA GLU A 125 -4.93 0.40 -7.49
C GLU A 125 -4.82 0.29 -9.02
N LEU A 126 -3.77 -0.36 -9.55
CA LEU A 126 -3.47 -0.37 -10.99
C LEU A 126 -4.64 -0.84 -11.85
N SER A 127 -5.42 -1.82 -11.39
CA SER A 127 -6.61 -2.31 -12.10
C SER A 127 -7.70 -1.25 -12.28
N THR A 128 -7.78 -0.29 -11.36
CA THR A 128 -8.77 0.80 -11.40
C THR A 128 -8.26 2.03 -12.15
N LEU A 129 -6.94 2.19 -12.26
CA LEU A 129 -6.27 3.35 -12.86
C LEU A 129 -5.83 3.13 -14.31
N ILE A 130 -5.98 1.91 -14.84
CA ILE A 130 -5.43 1.55 -16.15
C ILE A 130 -6.07 2.34 -17.29
N GLU A 131 -7.37 2.66 -17.19
CA GLU A 131 -8.08 3.43 -18.22
C GLU A 131 -7.53 4.86 -18.29
N GLU A 132 -7.30 5.51 -17.16
CA GLU A 132 -6.72 6.85 -17.09
C GLU A 132 -5.26 6.88 -17.56
N ILE A 133 -4.48 5.85 -17.20
CA ILE A 133 -3.12 5.66 -17.72
C ILE A 133 -3.15 5.57 -19.26
N ASP A 134 -4.05 4.77 -19.82
CA ASP A 134 -4.16 4.58 -21.26
C ASP A 134 -4.63 5.87 -21.97
N VAL A 135 -5.52 6.65 -21.36
CA VAL A 135 -5.92 7.98 -21.85
C VAL A 135 -4.73 8.94 -21.90
N CYS A 136 -3.86 8.92 -20.89
CA CYS A 136 -2.64 9.72 -20.87
C CYS A 136 -1.65 9.29 -21.95
N ILE A 137 -1.41 7.99 -22.10
CA ILE A 137 -0.51 7.46 -23.14
C ILE A 137 -1.04 7.75 -24.53
N ALA A 138 -2.35 7.64 -24.76
CA ALA A 138 -2.97 7.97 -26.04
C ALA A 138 -2.75 9.43 -26.44
N ALA A 139 -2.72 10.36 -25.47
CA ALA A 139 -2.42 11.77 -25.72
C ALA A 139 -0.94 12.01 -26.10
N LYS A 140 -0.01 11.20 -25.59
CA LYS A 140 1.41 11.27 -25.96
C LYS A 140 2.09 9.88 -25.90
N PRO A 141 2.03 9.10 -27.01
CA PRO A 141 2.41 7.67 -27.01
C PRO A 141 3.88 7.35 -26.69
N SER A 142 4.76 8.34 -26.67
CA SER A 142 6.15 8.15 -26.24
C SER A 142 6.29 8.06 -24.72
N LEU A 143 5.40 8.70 -23.95
CA LEU A 143 5.42 8.74 -22.48
C LEU A 143 4.72 7.53 -21.89
N ARG A 144 5.40 6.38 -21.89
CA ARG A 144 4.84 5.09 -21.43
C ARG A 144 5.41 4.57 -20.12
N THR A 145 6.31 5.31 -19.48
CA THR A 145 6.82 4.98 -18.15
C THR A 145 6.06 5.78 -17.10
N ILE A 146 5.34 5.10 -16.22
CA ILE A 146 4.49 5.68 -15.18
C ILE A 146 5.23 5.58 -13.85
N THR A 147 5.30 6.69 -13.13
CA THR A 147 5.97 6.78 -11.82
C THR A 147 4.99 7.02 -10.67
N TYR A 148 3.75 7.36 -11.01
CA TYR A 148 2.63 7.55 -10.11
C TYR A 148 1.31 7.57 -10.89
N ALA A 149 0.24 7.03 -10.30
CA ALA A 149 -1.13 7.27 -10.73
C ALA A 149 -2.06 7.32 -9.49
N GLY A 150 -2.99 8.27 -9.43
CA GLY A 150 -3.91 8.33 -8.29
C GLY A 150 -4.93 9.46 -8.36
N GLU A 151 -6.02 9.30 -7.62
CA GLU A 151 -7.08 10.30 -7.51
C GLU A 151 -6.64 11.54 -6.72
N LEU A 152 -7.02 12.71 -7.22
CA LEU A 152 -6.89 14.00 -6.57
C LEU A 152 -8.16 14.35 -5.79
N PRO A 153 -8.11 15.30 -4.82
CA PRO A 153 -9.27 15.68 -4.01
C PRO A 153 -10.48 16.20 -4.79
N ASP A 154 -10.29 16.65 -6.03
CA ASP A 154 -11.34 17.12 -6.93
C ASP A 154 -11.93 16.02 -7.82
N GLY A 155 -11.52 14.76 -7.61
CA GLY A 155 -12.02 13.58 -8.34
C GLY A 155 -11.38 13.38 -9.71
N SER A 156 -10.41 14.20 -10.11
CA SER A 156 -9.57 13.91 -11.27
C SER A 156 -8.45 12.95 -10.93
N VAL A 157 -7.89 12.25 -11.92
CA VAL A 157 -6.72 11.37 -11.73
C VAL A 157 -5.47 12.07 -12.22
N LEU A 158 -4.42 12.06 -11.40
CA LEU A 158 -3.07 12.45 -11.80
C LEU A 158 -2.29 11.19 -12.21
N VAL A 159 -1.70 11.21 -13.40
CA VAL A 159 -0.74 10.21 -13.87
C VAL A 159 0.59 10.91 -14.18
N ARG A 160 1.67 10.48 -13.52
CA ARG A 160 3.02 10.97 -13.78
C ARG A 160 3.70 10.08 -14.78
N VAL A 161 3.95 10.61 -15.96
CA VAL A 161 4.55 9.89 -17.08
C VAL A 161 5.93 10.44 -17.42
N ARG A 162 6.84 9.58 -17.86
CA ARG A 162 8.19 9.97 -18.32
C ARG A 162 8.64 9.22 -19.57
N ASP A 163 9.57 9.84 -20.30
CA ASP A 163 10.39 9.24 -21.36
C ASP A 163 11.78 9.88 -21.32
N GLY A 164 12.77 9.13 -20.83
CA GLY A 164 14.07 9.68 -20.46
C GLY A 164 13.91 10.81 -19.43
N ASP A 165 14.40 12.01 -19.79
CA ASP A 165 14.36 13.21 -18.95
C ASP A 165 13.05 14.02 -19.08
N ASP A 166 12.17 13.70 -20.04
CA ASP A 166 10.89 14.39 -20.22
C ASP A 166 9.87 13.83 -19.22
N MET A 167 9.60 14.58 -18.15
CA MET A 167 8.61 14.25 -17.12
C MET A 167 7.37 15.14 -17.23
N GLN A 168 6.20 14.52 -17.28
CA GLN A 168 4.92 15.23 -17.41
C GLN A 168 3.90 14.78 -16.39
N ASP A 169 3.13 15.75 -15.90
CA ASP A 169 1.92 15.51 -15.15
C ASP A 169 0.76 15.46 -16.16
N CYS A 170 0.13 14.30 -16.29
CA CYS A 170 -1.09 14.11 -17.05
C CYS A 170 -2.28 14.07 -16.09
N ARG A 171 -3.23 14.97 -16.27
CA ARG A 171 -4.46 15.02 -15.47
C ARG A 171 -5.64 14.53 -16.31
N VAL A 172 -6.37 13.55 -15.81
CA VAL A 172 -7.55 12.97 -16.47
C VAL A 172 -8.82 13.40 -15.75
N GLU A 173 -9.72 14.04 -16.48
CA GLU A 173 -11.04 14.46 -16.00
C GLU A 173 -12.10 14.10 -17.05
N GLY A 174 -13.11 13.31 -16.65
CA GLY A 174 -14.18 12.87 -17.57
C GLY A 174 -13.64 12.16 -18.82
N GLY A 175 -12.62 11.32 -18.65
CA GLY A 175 -11.98 10.57 -19.73
C GLY A 175 -11.12 11.42 -20.69
N ARG A 176 -10.75 12.64 -20.31
CA ARG A 176 -9.89 13.52 -21.12
C ARG A 176 -8.59 13.84 -20.40
N ALA A 177 -7.46 13.59 -21.06
CA ALA A 177 -6.13 13.97 -20.58
C ALA A 177 -5.80 15.43 -20.90
N THR A 178 -5.23 16.11 -19.91
CA THR A 178 -4.49 17.37 -20.06
C THR A 178 -3.07 17.13 -19.57
N GLN A 179 -2.07 17.29 -20.43
CA GLN A 179 -0.66 17.11 -20.08
C GLN A 179 0.04 18.46 -19.91
N ALA A 180 0.89 18.55 -18.91
CA ALA A 180 1.77 19.67 -18.67
C ALA A 180 3.15 19.16 -18.19
N PRO A 181 4.22 19.96 -18.33
CA PRO A 181 5.47 19.69 -17.64
C PRO A 181 5.22 19.45 -16.14
N ARG A 182 5.95 18.50 -15.54
CA ARG A 182 5.80 18.13 -14.14
C ARG A 182 5.87 19.37 -13.23
N GLY A 183 4.88 19.52 -12.36
CA GLY A 183 4.86 20.59 -11.36
C GLY A 183 5.76 20.23 -10.18
N GLU A 184 6.87 20.94 -9.99
CA GLU A 184 7.80 20.73 -8.87
C GLU A 184 7.13 20.93 -7.50
N SER A 185 6.09 21.76 -7.43
CA SER A 185 5.35 22.04 -6.19
C SER A 185 4.32 20.97 -5.83
N LEU A 186 4.01 20.04 -6.74
CA LEU A 186 3.03 18.98 -6.50
C LEU A 186 3.75 17.73 -6.01
N ALA A 187 4.14 17.71 -4.74
CA ALA A 187 4.64 16.47 -4.16
C ALA A 187 3.46 15.54 -3.87
N VAL A 188 3.55 14.28 -4.30
CA VAL A 188 2.55 13.25 -4.02
C VAL A 188 3.21 12.12 -3.25
N ALA A 189 2.50 11.58 -2.27
CA ALA A 189 2.94 10.37 -1.60
C ALA A 189 3.14 9.27 -2.64
N THR A 190 4.15 8.42 -2.41
CA THR A 190 4.47 7.23 -3.22
C THR A 190 4.91 7.46 -4.67
N ASP A 191 5.22 8.69 -5.06
CA ASP A 191 5.89 8.96 -6.33
C ASP A 191 7.23 8.21 -6.45
N ASN A 192 7.46 7.55 -7.59
CA ASN A 192 8.64 6.70 -7.89
C ASN A 192 8.83 5.49 -6.96
N THR A 193 7.88 5.18 -6.09
CA THR A 193 7.96 3.97 -5.24
C THR A 193 7.62 2.70 -6.01
N ALA A 194 6.93 2.85 -7.14
CA ALA A 194 6.71 1.84 -8.16
C ALA A 194 6.81 2.50 -9.52
N VAL A 195 7.35 1.79 -10.50
CA VAL A 195 7.49 2.28 -11.87
C VAL A 195 6.87 1.24 -12.80
N LEU A 196 5.90 1.65 -13.62
CA LEU A 196 5.29 0.79 -14.63
C LEU A 196 5.79 1.21 -16.01
N LEU A 197 6.32 0.29 -16.77
CA LEU A 197 6.48 0.45 -18.21
C LEU A 197 5.29 -0.18 -18.93
N ARG A 198 4.39 0.65 -19.46
CA ARG A 198 3.20 0.17 -20.16
C ARG A 198 3.59 -0.52 -21.47
N ALA A 199 3.12 -1.76 -21.66
CA ALA A 199 3.27 -2.50 -22.91
C ALA A 199 2.44 -1.84 -24.02
N ARG A 200 3.00 -1.81 -25.24
CA ARG A 200 2.27 -1.43 -26.44
C ARG A 200 1.34 -2.57 -26.87
N PRO A 201 0.27 -2.26 -27.62
CA PRO A 201 -0.56 -3.31 -28.20
C PRO A 201 0.27 -4.31 -29.01
N GLY A 202 0.21 -5.59 -28.62
CA GLY A 202 0.96 -6.69 -29.24
C GLY A 202 2.42 -6.83 -28.81
N GLU A 203 2.91 -5.98 -27.90
CA GLU A 203 4.23 -6.12 -27.27
C GLU A 203 4.13 -7.14 -26.15
N THR A 204 4.81 -8.28 -26.31
CA THR A 204 4.84 -9.37 -25.32
C THR A 204 6.24 -9.62 -24.77
N GLU A 205 7.26 -9.02 -25.39
CA GLU A 205 8.65 -9.16 -24.97
C GLU A 205 8.98 -8.04 -24.00
N ASN A 206 9.62 -8.39 -22.86
CA ASN A 206 10.20 -7.39 -21.98
C ASN A 206 11.17 -6.54 -22.81
N PRO A 207 11.01 -5.20 -22.85
CA PRO A 207 11.80 -4.32 -23.70
C PRO A 207 13.31 -4.36 -23.40
N GLY A 208 13.73 -5.03 -22.32
CA GLY A 208 15.12 -5.33 -22.01
C GLY A 208 15.89 -4.11 -21.49
N GLY A 209 17.19 -4.30 -21.24
CA GLY A 209 18.08 -3.30 -20.61
C GLY A 209 18.98 -3.98 -19.58
N GLU A 210 19.39 -3.28 -18.52
CA GLU A 210 19.88 -3.95 -17.29
C GLU A 210 18.73 -4.70 -16.57
N CYS A 211 17.51 -4.58 -17.12
CA CYS A 211 16.20 -4.83 -16.56
C CYS A 211 15.57 -6.19 -16.96
N TYR A 212 16.38 -7.19 -17.35
CA TYR A 212 15.86 -8.44 -17.94
C TYR A 212 14.90 -9.23 -17.04
N GLU A 213 14.86 -8.91 -15.75
CA GLU A 213 14.11 -9.63 -14.72
C GLU A 213 12.88 -8.85 -14.20
N ALA A 214 12.54 -7.70 -14.80
CA ALA A 214 11.39 -6.90 -14.38
C ALA A 214 10.08 -7.73 -14.40
N PRO A 215 9.36 -7.85 -13.26
CA PRO A 215 8.13 -8.63 -13.19
C PRO A 215 7.04 -8.10 -14.12
N GLU A 216 6.28 -8.99 -14.74
CA GLU A 216 5.11 -8.61 -15.53
C GLU A 216 4.03 -7.98 -14.63
N ALA A 217 3.57 -6.79 -15.01
CA ALA A 217 2.39 -6.18 -14.43
C ALA A 217 1.16 -6.71 -15.16
N SER A 218 0.22 -7.28 -14.41
CA SER A 218 -1.06 -7.78 -14.95
C SER A 218 -2.23 -7.19 -14.19
N VAL A 219 -3.30 -6.87 -14.92
CA VAL A 219 -4.61 -6.55 -14.35
C VAL A 219 -5.44 -7.83 -14.31
N HIS A 220 -5.90 -8.20 -13.13
CA HIS A 220 -6.75 -9.37 -12.92
C HIS A 220 -8.22 -8.98 -13.07
N GLY A 221 -8.81 -9.32 -14.22
CA GLY A 221 -10.26 -9.33 -14.39
C GLY A 221 -10.88 -10.56 -13.73
N GLN A 222 -12.23 -10.59 -13.67
CA GLN A 222 -12.99 -11.69 -13.05
C GLN A 222 -12.68 -13.07 -13.66
N TYR A 223 -12.20 -13.12 -14.90
CA TYR A 223 -11.99 -14.37 -15.64
C TYR A 223 -10.64 -14.46 -16.38
N THR A 224 -9.86 -13.37 -16.44
CA THR A 224 -8.60 -13.32 -17.20
C THR A 224 -7.62 -12.36 -16.53
N SER A 225 -6.34 -12.70 -16.55
CA SER A 225 -5.26 -11.74 -16.33
C SER A 225 -4.85 -11.16 -17.67
N GLU A 226 -4.89 -9.84 -17.82
CA GLU A 226 -4.34 -9.13 -18.97
C GLU A 226 -3.00 -8.51 -18.58
N MET A 227 -1.96 -8.83 -19.32
CA MET A 227 -0.66 -8.19 -19.15
C MET A 227 -0.78 -6.73 -19.57
N VAL A 228 -0.40 -5.81 -18.68
CA VAL A 228 -0.42 -4.37 -18.96
C VAL A 228 0.98 -3.79 -19.14
N GLY A 229 2.03 -4.45 -18.64
CA GLY A 229 3.38 -3.94 -18.77
C GLY A 229 4.37 -4.67 -17.88
N TRP A 230 5.39 -3.95 -17.43
CA TRP A 230 6.43 -4.45 -16.52
C TRP A 230 6.60 -3.49 -15.35
N MET A 231 6.67 -4.03 -14.14
CA MET A 231 7.03 -3.28 -12.95
C MET A 231 8.55 -3.16 -12.90
N LEU A 232 9.04 -1.96 -13.19
CA LEU A 232 10.45 -1.62 -13.03
C LEU A 232 10.72 -1.25 -11.56
N ASP A 233 11.95 -1.48 -11.13
CA ASP A 233 12.46 -0.93 -9.89
C ASP A 233 12.53 0.62 -9.97
N PRO A 234 12.68 1.32 -8.83
CA PRO A 234 12.79 2.78 -8.82
C PRO A 234 13.96 3.35 -9.63
N LEU A 235 15.01 2.56 -9.90
CA LEU A 235 16.13 2.95 -10.75
C LEU A 235 15.80 2.80 -12.25
N GLY A 236 14.68 2.15 -12.58
CA GLY A 236 14.25 1.86 -13.93
C GLY A 236 14.76 0.53 -14.47
N CYS A 237 15.24 -0.36 -13.59
CA CYS A 237 15.64 -1.73 -13.90
C CYS A 237 14.50 -2.75 -13.71
#